data_AF-A0A2P2MKL5-F1
#
_entry.id   AF-A0A2P2MKL5-F1
#
_cell.length_a   1.000
_cell.length_b   1.000
_cell.length_c   1.000
_cell.angle_alpha   90.00
_cell.angle_beta   90.00
_cell.angle_gamma   90.00
#
_symmetry.space_group_name_H-M   'P 1'
#
loop_
_entity.id
_entity.type
_entity.pdbx_description
1 polymer ?
#
loop_
_entity_poly.entity_id
_entity_poly.type
_entity_poly.pdbx_seq_one_letter_code
_entity_poly.pdbx_strand_id
1 'polypeptide(L)'
;MLLRIQRQGLDFKPRILIVTRLIPDAKGTTCNQRLERVTGTDHTHILRIPFRSDKGILRKWISRFDVWPYLEKYTEDAASEIVAELQGIPDFIIGNYSDGNLVASLLAYKMGVTQCTIAHALEKTKYPDSDIYWKNFDDKYHFSCQFTADILAMNNADFIITSTYQEIAGTKNTVGQYESHTGFTLPGLYRVVHGIDVFDPKFNIVSPGADMTIYFPYLEKDNRLTALHGSIEKMLYDPKQTSDWM
;
A
#
# COMPACT_ATOMS: atom_id res chain seq x y z
N MET A 1 12.74 2.28 -15.90
CA MET A 1 12.30 3.38 -16.78
C MET A 1 13.44 3.92 -17.64
N LEU A 2 14.56 4.36 -17.06
CA LEU A 2 15.74 4.89 -17.78
C LEU A 2 16.16 4.08 -19.03
N LEU A 3 16.36 2.76 -18.87
CA LEU A 3 16.73 1.87 -20.00
C LEU A 3 15.70 1.90 -21.14
N ARG A 4 14.40 1.96 -20.83
CA ARG A 4 13.34 2.01 -21.86
C ARG A 4 13.37 3.35 -22.60
N ILE A 5 13.50 4.45 -21.87
CA ILE A 5 13.61 5.81 -22.43
C ILE A 5 14.81 5.90 -23.39
N GLN A 6 15.99 5.46 -22.94
CA GLN A 6 17.20 5.46 -23.74
C GLN A 6 17.06 4.62 -25.02
N ARG A 7 16.45 3.43 -24.92
CA ARG A 7 16.24 2.54 -26.08
C ARG A 7 15.31 3.13 -27.14
N GLN A 8 14.45 4.08 -26.78
CA GLN A 8 13.58 4.79 -27.72
C GLN A 8 14.23 6.08 -28.25
N GLY A 9 15.49 6.38 -27.89
CA GLY A 9 16.18 7.59 -28.33
C GLY A 9 15.64 8.88 -27.69
N LEU A 10 15.00 8.77 -26.52
CA LEU A 10 14.47 9.89 -25.76
C LEU A 10 15.43 10.26 -24.61
N ASP A 11 15.37 11.50 -24.13
CA ASP A 11 16.31 12.05 -23.15
C ASP A 11 15.67 12.61 -21.86
N PHE A 12 14.33 12.60 -21.77
CA PHE A 12 13.60 13.05 -20.59
C PHE A 12 13.92 12.20 -19.36
N LYS A 13 13.82 12.81 -18.17
CA LYS A 13 14.08 12.13 -16.90
C LYS A 13 12.78 11.59 -16.31
N PRO A 14 12.71 10.31 -15.93
CA PRO A 14 11.54 9.80 -15.23
C PRO A 14 11.45 10.43 -13.85
N ARG A 15 10.26 10.39 -13.25
CA ARG A 15 10.05 10.76 -11.85
C ARG A 15 9.09 9.78 -11.21
N ILE A 16 9.42 9.30 -10.01
CA ILE A 16 8.57 8.40 -9.23
C ILE A 16 8.30 9.06 -7.89
N LEU A 17 7.02 9.21 -7.55
CA LEU A 17 6.58 9.74 -6.27
C LEU A 17 5.89 8.65 -5.46
N ILE A 18 6.41 8.38 -4.26
CA ILE A 18 5.75 7.55 -3.25
C ILE A 18 4.95 8.51 -2.38
N VAL A 19 3.64 8.56 -2.61
CA VAL A 19 2.75 9.51 -1.93
C VAL A 19 2.25 8.88 -0.64
N THR A 20 2.52 9.52 0.49
CA THR A 20 2.09 9.03 1.81
C THR A 20 1.75 10.16 2.77
N ARG A 21 1.30 9.83 3.97
CA ARG A 21 0.88 10.81 4.96
C ARG A 21 2.07 11.54 5.59
N LEU A 22 1.98 12.86 5.69
CA LEU A 22 2.83 13.68 6.55
C LEU A 22 2.36 13.61 7.99
N ILE A 23 3.25 13.22 8.91
CA ILE A 23 2.97 13.08 10.34
C ILE A 23 3.89 14.03 11.12
N PRO A 24 3.45 15.26 11.42
CA PRO A 24 4.27 16.28 12.08
C PRO A 24 4.90 15.86 13.41
N ASP A 25 4.18 15.06 14.21
CA ASP A 25 4.60 14.72 15.56
C ASP A 25 5.42 13.41 15.64
N ALA A 26 5.77 12.79 14.51
CA ALA A 26 6.55 11.56 14.43
C ALA A 26 8.07 11.80 14.68
N LYS A 27 8.42 12.06 15.94
CA LYS A 27 9.82 12.29 16.38
C LYS A 27 10.70 11.07 16.12
N GLY A 28 11.97 11.31 15.81
CA GLY A 28 12.96 10.26 15.52
C GLY A 28 12.85 9.64 14.12
N THR A 29 11.95 10.15 13.27
CA THR A 29 11.75 9.68 11.90
C THR A 29 11.76 10.86 10.91
N THR A 30 11.78 10.57 9.61
CA THR A 30 11.62 11.56 8.53
C THR A 30 10.16 11.77 8.11
N CYS A 31 9.18 11.18 8.82
CA CYS A 31 7.76 11.24 8.45
C CYS A 31 7.13 12.65 8.51
N ASN A 32 7.84 13.62 9.10
CA ASN A 32 7.46 15.03 9.10
C ASN A 32 8.11 15.84 7.96
N GLN A 33 8.92 15.21 7.10
CA GLN A 33 9.56 15.85 5.95
C GLN A 33 8.68 15.69 4.71
N ARG A 34 8.29 16.83 4.10
CA ARG A 34 7.41 16.83 2.91
C ARG A 34 8.01 16.03 1.75
N LEU A 35 9.30 16.18 1.45
CA LEU A 35 9.93 15.53 0.32
C LEU A 35 11.25 14.88 0.77
N GLU A 36 11.41 13.60 0.45
CA GLU A 36 12.58 12.81 0.84
C GLU A 36 13.03 11.95 -0.34
N ARG A 37 14.32 11.97 -0.68
CA ARG A 37 14.86 11.11 -1.76
C ARG A 37 15.01 9.68 -1.26
N VAL A 38 14.60 8.70 -2.07
CA VAL A 38 14.83 7.28 -1.77
C VAL A 38 16.29 6.92 -2.04
N THR A 39 16.98 6.42 -1.01
CA THR A 39 18.38 5.97 -1.09
C THR A 39 18.57 4.93 -2.20
N GLY A 40 19.67 5.02 -2.94
CA GLY A 40 19.97 4.12 -4.06
C GLY A 40 19.22 4.44 -5.35
N THR A 41 18.52 5.57 -5.42
CA THR A 41 17.79 6.00 -6.62
C THR A 41 18.10 7.46 -6.98
N ASP A 42 18.04 7.77 -8.28
CA ASP A 42 18.24 9.14 -8.78
C ASP A 42 16.93 9.92 -8.91
N HIS A 43 15.81 9.22 -9.13
CA HIS A 43 14.57 9.81 -9.61
C HIS A 43 13.33 9.47 -8.76
N THR A 44 13.52 8.80 -7.62
CA THR A 44 12.42 8.39 -6.72
C THR A 44 12.41 9.21 -5.44
N HIS A 45 11.25 9.76 -5.12
CA HIS A 45 11.05 10.58 -3.93
C HIS A 45 9.81 10.12 -3.16
N ILE A 46 9.83 10.25 -1.85
CA ILE A 46 8.65 10.14 -0.99
C ILE A 46 8.08 11.54 -0.85
N LEU A 47 6.82 11.71 -1.23
CA LEU A 47 6.04 12.95 -1.11
C LEU A 47 5.01 12.76 0.00
N ARG A 48 5.08 13.60 1.04
CA ARG A 48 4.23 13.52 2.22
C ARG A 48 3.23 14.66 2.27
N ILE A 49 1.94 14.30 2.25
CA ILE A 49 0.82 15.24 2.33
C ILE A 49 0.10 15.06 3.68
N PRO A 50 -0.23 16.14 4.41
CA PRO A 50 -0.91 16.01 5.70
C PRO A 50 -2.38 15.63 5.52
N PHE A 51 -2.92 14.87 6.46
CA PHE A 51 -4.38 14.78 6.64
C PHE A 51 -4.90 16.09 7.25
N ARG A 52 -6.07 16.54 6.78
CA ARG A 52 -6.71 17.79 7.20
C ARG A 52 -8.20 17.59 7.46
N SER A 53 -8.74 18.41 8.34
CA SER A 53 -10.19 18.62 8.53
C SER A 53 -10.45 20.12 8.75
N ASP A 54 -11.69 20.49 9.05
CA ASP A 54 -12.06 21.88 9.38
C ASP A 54 -11.29 22.43 10.59
N LYS A 55 -10.70 21.55 11.41
CA LYS A 55 -9.86 21.90 12.58
C LYS A 55 -8.38 22.07 12.24
N GLY A 56 -8.00 21.95 10.96
CA GLY A 56 -6.62 22.04 10.49
C GLY A 56 -5.95 20.68 10.27
N ILE A 57 -4.61 20.66 10.33
CA ILE A 57 -3.79 19.46 10.07
C ILE A 57 -3.87 18.48 11.23
N LEU A 58 -4.15 17.21 10.93
CA LEU A 58 -4.06 16.11 11.89
C LEU A 58 -2.61 15.69 12.11
N ARG A 59 -2.09 16.01 13.30
CA ARG A 59 -0.65 15.92 13.59
C ARG A 59 -0.15 14.54 14.04
N LYS A 60 -0.99 13.79 14.74
CA LYS A 60 -0.65 12.49 15.34
C LYS A 60 -0.86 11.34 14.36
N TRP A 61 -0.11 10.25 14.52
CA TRP A 61 -0.40 8.99 13.85
C TRP A 61 -1.82 8.50 14.19
N ILE A 62 -2.46 7.81 13.25
CA ILE A 62 -3.72 7.10 13.45
C ILE A 62 -3.62 5.71 12.85
N SER A 63 -4.43 4.78 13.35
CA SER A 63 -4.52 3.44 12.80
C SER A 63 -4.98 3.49 11.35
N ARG A 64 -4.50 2.53 10.53
CA ARG A 64 -5.01 2.33 9.16
C ARG A 64 -6.52 2.07 9.12
N PHE A 65 -7.11 1.57 10.22
CA PHE A 65 -8.55 1.38 10.33
C PHE A 65 -9.33 2.70 10.51
N ASP A 66 -8.66 3.78 10.90
CA ASP A 66 -9.31 5.06 11.25
C ASP A 66 -9.08 6.16 10.20
N VAL A 67 -8.45 5.84 9.07
CA VAL A 67 -8.04 6.84 8.06
C VAL A 67 -9.19 7.31 7.17
N TRP A 68 -10.28 6.55 7.08
CA TRP A 68 -11.36 6.72 6.09
C TRP A 68 -11.91 8.15 5.99
N PRO A 69 -12.18 8.88 7.08
CA PRO A 69 -12.74 10.23 7.01
C PRO A 69 -11.83 11.27 6.35
N TYR A 70 -10.54 10.94 6.17
CA TYR A 70 -9.54 11.88 5.65
C TYR A 70 -9.19 11.66 4.18
N LEU A 71 -9.56 10.50 3.61
CA LEU A 71 -9.02 10.06 2.31
C LEU A 71 -9.49 10.90 1.12
N GLU A 72 -10.74 11.38 1.14
CA GLU A 72 -11.26 12.23 0.06
C GLU A 72 -10.51 13.57 0.02
N LYS A 73 -10.42 14.27 1.17
CA LYS A 73 -9.67 15.53 1.24
C LYS A 73 -8.18 15.34 0.96
N TYR A 74 -7.60 14.25 1.46
CA TYR A 74 -6.23 13.88 1.15
C TYR A 74 -6.01 13.68 -0.36
N THR A 75 -6.97 13.08 -1.07
CA THR A 75 -6.89 12.91 -2.53
C THR A 75 -6.84 14.25 -3.25
N GLU A 76 -7.65 15.23 -2.83
CA GLU A 76 -7.62 16.58 -3.41
C GLU A 76 -6.27 17.28 -3.21
N ASP A 77 -5.75 17.22 -1.98
CA ASP A 77 -4.48 17.82 -1.62
C ASP A 77 -3.33 17.11 -2.35
N ALA A 78 -3.35 15.77 -2.39
CA ALA A 78 -2.38 14.95 -3.08
C ALA A 78 -2.35 15.22 -4.59
N ALA A 79 -3.52 15.36 -5.23
CA ALA A 79 -3.61 15.66 -6.66
C ALA A 79 -2.81 16.92 -7.02
N SER A 80 -2.97 17.98 -6.22
CA SER A 80 -2.31 19.27 -6.45
C SER A 80 -0.79 19.17 -6.25
N GLU A 81 -0.36 18.49 -5.19
CA GLU A 81 1.06 18.32 -4.85
C GLU A 81 1.79 17.38 -5.84
N ILE A 82 1.13 16.32 -6.29
CA ILE A 82 1.66 15.41 -7.33
C ILE A 82 1.90 16.17 -8.63
N VAL A 83 0.91 16.95 -9.09
CA VAL A 83 1.06 17.71 -10.35
C VAL A 83 2.17 18.76 -10.24
N ALA A 84 2.28 19.42 -9.09
CA ALA A 84 3.35 20.38 -8.84
C ALA A 84 4.75 19.73 -8.88
N GLU A 85 4.91 18.57 -8.25
CA GLU A 85 6.18 17.83 -8.23
C GLU A 85 6.51 17.15 -9.56
N LEU A 86 5.53 16.60 -10.28
CA LEU A 86 5.75 16.01 -11.59
C LEU A 86 5.87 17.04 -12.70
N GLN A 87 5.45 18.29 -12.46
CA GLN A 87 5.29 19.32 -13.49
C GLN A 87 4.37 18.86 -14.64
N GLY A 88 3.36 18.06 -14.29
CA GLY A 88 2.48 17.38 -15.24
C GLY A 88 1.57 16.36 -14.57
N ILE A 89 0.71 15.74 -15.37
CA ILE A 89 -0.15 14.63 -14.91
C ILE A 89 0.71 13.34 -14.89
N PRO A 90 0.56 12.47 -13.88
CA PRO A 90 1.26 11.18 -13.90
C PRO A 90 0.85 10.32 -15.09
N ASP A 91 1.79 9.59 -15.68
CA ASP A 91 1.47 8.63 -16.74
C ASP A 91 0.82 7.34 -16.20
N PHE A 92 1.00 7.06 -14.90
CA PHE A 92 0.57 5.82 -14.26
C PHE A 92 0.43 5.97 -12.74
N ILE A 93 -0.60 5.37 -12.16
CA ILE A 93 -0.88 5.40 -10.71
C ILE A 93 -0.98 3.96 -10.17
N ILE A 94 -0.30 3.69 -9.04
CA ILE A 94 -0.38 2.40 -8.34
C ILE A 94 -0.96 2.62 -6.95
N GLY A 95 -2.18 2.12 -6.73
CA GLY A 95 -2.77 1.98 -5.41
C GLY A 95 -2.12 0.85 -4.62
N ASN A 96 -1.96 1.05 -3.32
CA ASN A 96 -1.39 0.06 -2.41
C ASN A 96 -2.25 -0.03 -1.15
N TYR A 97 -2.69 -1.24 -0.79
CA TYR A 97 -3.63 -1.49 0.32
C TYR A 97 -4.97 -0.77 0.15
N SER A 98 -5.93 -0.98 1.05
CA SER A 98 -7.31 -0.49 0.89
C SER A 98 -7.41 1.05 0.77
N ASP A 99 -6.71 1.79 1.63
CA ASP A 99 -6.71 3.26 1.64
C ASP A 99 -5.99 3.83 0.41
N GLY A 100 -4.80 3.33 0.09
CA GLY A 100 -4.06 3.74 -1.10
C GLY A 100 -4.76 3.35 -2.39
N ASN A 101 -5.45 2.21 -2.44
CA ASN A 101 -6.27 1.80 -3.58
C ASN A 101 -7.48 2.72 -3.78
N LEU A 102 -8.14 3.14 -2.70
CA LEU A 102 -9.24 4.12 -2.79
C LEU A 102 -8.74 5.47 -3.30
N VAL A 103 -7.65 6.01 -2.72
CA VAL A 103 -7.04 7.27 -3.17
C VAL A 103 -6.60 7.18 -4.62
N ALA A 104 -5.95 6.08 -5.02
CA ALA A 104 -5.53 5.85 -6.40
C ALA A 104 -6.72 5.83 -7.36
N SER A 105 -7.85 5.24 -6.97
CA SER A 105 -9.07 5.20 -7.80
C SER A 105 -9.63 6.61 -8.03
N LEU A 106 -9.67 7.42 -6.98
CA LEU A 106 -10.15 8.81 -7.07
C LEU A 106 -9.18 9.68 -7.90
N LEU A 107 -7.87 9.52 -7.73
CA LEU A 107 -6.87 10.24 -8.52
C LEU A 107 -6.91 9.84 -10.00
N ALA A 108 -6.95 8.53 -10.30
CA ALA A 108 -7.00 8.01 -11.66
C ALA A 108 -8.23 8.50 -12.40
N TYR A 109 -9.42 8.44 -11.76
CA TYR A 109 -10.65 8.98 -12.33
C TYR A 109 -10.55 10.48 -12.60
N LYS A 110 -10.04 11.26 -11.64
CA LYS A 110 -9.90 12.72 -11.76
C LYS A 110 -8.91 13.14 -12.84
N MET A 111 -7.83 12.38 -13.01
CA MET A 111 -6.72 12.74 -13.89
C MET A 111 -6.77 12.04 -15.26
N GLY A 112 -7.62 11.02 -15.44
CA GLY A 112 -7.69 10.22 -16.66
C GLY A 112 -6.44 9.36 -16.88
N VAL A 113 -5.93 8.73 -15.81
CA VAL A 113 -4.64 8.03 -15.80
C VAL A 113 -4.84 6.54 -15.57
N THR A 114 -4.04 5.70 -16.23
CA THR A 114 -4.06 4.26 -16.02
C THR A 114 -3.76 3.89 -14.57
N GLN A 115 -4.60 3.03 -13.99
CA GLN A 115 -4.57 2.62 -12.60
C GLN A 115 -4.21 1.15 -12.45
N CYS A 116 -3.22 0.87 -11.62
CA CYS A 116 -2.97 -0.44 -11.03
C CYS A 116 -3.33 -0.43 -9.54
N THR A 117 -3.80 -1.56 -9.02
CA THR A 117 -3.96 -1.77 -7.58
C THR A 117 -3.18 -2.99 -7.12
N ILE A 118 -2.65 -2.90 -5.90
CA ILE A 118 -1.97 -3.98 -5.19
C ILE A 118 -2.59 -4.04 -3.79
N ALA A 119 -3.34 -5.10 -3.49
CA ALA A 119 -4.01 -5.20 -2.19
C ALA A 119 -3.02 -5.39 -1.04
N HIS A 120 -1.93 -6.15 -1.25
CA HIS A 120 -1.02 -6.68 -0.21
C HIS A 120 -1.69 -7.65 0.77
N ALA A 121 -2.86 -7.30 1.28
CA ALA A 121 -3.73 -8.16 2.09
C ALA A 121 -5.17 -7.68 1.99
N LEU A 122 -6.12 -8.61 2.04
CA LEU A 122 -7.55 -8.31 2.19
C LEU A 122 -8.01 -8.73 3.58
N GLU A 123 -8.42 -7.75 4.42
CA GLU A 123 -8.68 -8.01 5.83
C GLU A 123 -9.87 -8.97 6.04
N LYS A 124 -10.81 -9.04 5.10
CA LYS A 124 -11.96 -9.95 5.18
C LYS A 124 -11.56 -11.43 5.35
N THR A 125 -10.44 -11.86 4.76
CA THR A 125 -9.94 -13.24 4.94
C THR A 125 -9.08 -13.42 6.19
N LYS A 126 -8.55 -12.34 6.74
CA LYS A 126 -7.74 -12.36 7.98
C LYS A 126 -8.59 -12.33 9.23
N TYR A 127 -9.80 -11.77 9.13
CA TYR A 127 -10.80 -11.75 10.18
C TYR A 127 -12.00 -12.59 9.74
N PRO A 128 -12.04 -13.89 10.07
CA PRO A 128 -13.13 -14.77 9.70
C PRO A 128 -14.48 -14.20 10.13
N ASP A 129 -15.48 -14.35 9.26
CA ASP A 129 -16.86 -13.88 9.46
C ASP A 129 -16.99 -12.37 9.74
N SER A 130 -15.96 -11.58 9.44
CA SER A 130 -15.96 -10.13 9.62
C SER A 130 -16.94 -9.41 8.71
N ASP A 131 -17.41 -10.03 7.63
CA ASP A 131 -18.47 -9.52 6.79
C ASP A 131 -19.86 -9.73 7.42
N ILE A 132 -20.21 -10.97 7.78
CA ILE A 132 -21.52 -11.25 8.37
C ILE A 132 -21.69 -10.63 9.77
N TYR A 133 -20.61 -10.53 10.55
CA TYR A 133 -20.60 -9.93 11.89
C TYR A 133 -19.99 -8.53 11.93
N TRP A 134 -19.89 -7.83 10.79
CA TRP A 134 -19.21 -6.53 10.67
C TRP A 134 -19.58 -5.52 11.76
N LYS A 135 -20.86 -5.47 12.18
CA LYS A 135 -21.35 -4.57 13.23
C LYS A 135 -20.60 -4.73 14.56
N ASN A 136 -20.16 -5.94 14.90
CA ASN A 136 -19.41 -6.21 16.13
C ASN A 136 -17.96 -5.72 16.04
N PHE A 137 -17.44 -5.56 14.82
CA PHE A 137 -16.09 -5.11 14.54
C PHE A 137 -16.02 -3.62 14.22
N ASP A 138 -17.14 -3.00 13.83
CA ASP A 138 -17.13 -1.70 13.16
C ASP A 138 -16.65 -0.56 14.05
N ASP A 139 -16.96 -0.57 15.34
CA ASP A 139 -16.47 0.43 16.30
C ASP A 139 -14.94 0.46 16.44
N LYS A 140 -14.26 -0.66 16.11
CA LYS A 140 -12.81 -0.82 16.30
C LYS A 140 -12.03 -0.89 14.97
N TYR A 141 -12.59 -1.54 13.97
CA TYR A 141 -11.90 -1.86 12.72
C TYR A 141 -12.50 -1.14 11.51
N HIS A 142 -13.70 -0.57 11.64
CA HIS A 142 -14.38 0.16 10.57
C HIS A 142 -14.44 -0.64 9.25
N PHE A 143 -14.74 -1.94 9.35
CA PHE A 143 -14.77 -2.85 8.20
C PHE A 143 -15.85 -2.48 7.18
N SER A 144 -16.93 -1.81 7.60
CA SER A 144 -17.90 -1.25 6.65
C SER A 144 -17.25 -0.31 5.64
N CYS A 145 -16.38 0.59 6.10
CA CYS A 145 -15.60 1.48 5.24
C CYS A 145 -14.59 0.70 4.40
N GLN A 146 -13.82 -0.19 5.03
CA GLN A 146 -12.74 -0.91 4.36
C GLN A 146 -13.25 -1.81 3.22
N PHE A 147 -14.27 -2.63 3.48
CA PHE A 147 -14.80 -3.54 2.46
C PHE A 147 -15.47 -2.79 1.30
N THR A 148 -16.05 -1.63 1.58
CA THR A 148 -16.58 -0.74 0.54
C THR A 148 -15.45 -0.17 -0.32
N ALA A 149 -14.36 0.29 0.30
CA ALA A 149 -13.18 0.79 -0.39
C ALA A 149 -12.50 -0.28 -1.25
N ASP A 150 -12.40 -1.50 -0.71
CA ASP A 150 -11.83 -2.66 -1.40
C ASP A 150 -12.63 -2.97 -2.67
N ILE A 151 -13.96 -3.15 -2.57
CA ILE A 151 -14.80 -3.46 -3.73
C ILE A 151 -14.77 -2.35 -4.79
N LEU A 152 -14.80 -1.08 -4.35
CA LEU A 152 -14.71 0.06 -5.25
C LEU A 152 -13.40 0.04 -6.03
N ALA A 153 -12.27 -0.15 -5.35
CA ALA A 153 -10.98 -0.08 -6.00
C ALA A 153 -10.64 -1.34 -6.82
N MET A 154 -11.11 -2.52 -6.42
CA MET A 154 -11.02 -3.74 -7.23
C MET A 154 -11.65 -3.56 -8.60
N ASN A 155 -12.84 -2.94 -8.65
CA ASN A 155 -13.58 -2.81 -9.90
C ASN A 155 -13.10 -1.61 -10.74
N ASN A 156 -12.67 -0.52 -10.11
CA ASN A 156 -12.16 0.67 -10.81
C ASN A 156 -10.76 0.48 -11.43
N ALA A 157 -9.95 -0.45 -10.93
CA ALA A 157 -8.61 -0.68 -11.47
C ALA A 157 -8.65 -1.15 -12.93
N ASP A 158 -7.74 -0.61 -13.76
CA ASP A 158 -7.49 -1.12 -15.11
C ASP A 158 -6.84 -2.51 -15.05
N PHE A 159 -5.94 -2.72 -14.09
CA PHE A 159 -5.37 -4.03 -13.78
C PHE A 159 -4.96 -4.17 -12.31
N ILE A 160 -4.88 -5.42 -11.86
CA ILE A 160 -4.57 -5.78 -10.49
C ILE A 160 -3.31 -6.63 -10.50
N ILE A 161 -2.31 -6.24 -9.71
CA ILE A 161 -1.14 -7.09 -9.47
C ILE A 161 -1.32 -7.85 -8.15
N THR A 162 -1.09 -9.15 -8.20
CA THR A 162 -1.00 -10.01 -7.01
C THR A 162 0.38 -10.66 -6.92
N SER A 163 0.78 -11.03 -5.70
CA SER A 163 2.07 -11.68 -5.49
C SER A 163 2.03 -13.18 -5.82
N THR A 164 0.84 -13.79 -5.71
CA THR A 164 0.64 -15.23 -5.88
C THR A 164 -0.70 -15.54 -6.56
N TYR A 165 -0.80 -16.76 -7.10
CA TYR A 165 -2.08 -17.31 -7.57
C TYR A 165 -3.08 -17.49 -6.42
N GLN A 166 -2.60 -17.92 -5.24
CA GLN A 166 -3.44 -18.15 -4.06
C GLN A 166 -4.17 -16.89 -3.60
N GLU A 167 -3.55 -15.72 -3.77
CA GLU A 167 -4.18 -14.43 -3.50
C GLU A 167 -5.46 -14.23 -4.33
N ILE A 168 -5.48 -14.71 -5.58
CA ILE A 168 -6.64 -14.60 -6.48
C ILE A 168 -7.64 -15.72 -6.22
N ALA A 169 -7.25 -16.97 -6.54
CA ALA A 169 -8.14 -18.14 -6.65
C ALA A 169 -7.74 -19.29 -5.71
N GLY A 170 -6.94 -18.99 -4.69
CA GLY A 170 -6.70 -19.93 -3.60
C GLY A 170 -5.95 -21.20 -4.01
N THR A 171 -6.42 -22.32 -3.49
CA THR A 171 -5.96 -23.66 -3.84
C THR A 171 -7.16 -24.53 -4.19
N LYS A 172 -6.93 -25.79 -4.57
CA LYS A 172 -8.01 -26.77 -4.75
C LYS A 172 -8.94 -26.90 -3.54
N ASN A 173 -8.43 -26.66 -2.32
CA ASN A 173 -9.14 -26.93 -1.08
C ASN A 173 -9.54 -25.66 -0.30
N THR A 174 -9.08 -24.49 -0.72
CA THR A 174 -9.24 -23.24 0.04
C THR A 174 -9.50 -22.07 -0.91
N VAL A 175 -10.51 -21.26 -0.59
CA VAL A 175 -10.86 -20.05 -1.36
C VAL A 175 -9.71 -19.03 -1.36
N GLY A 176 -9.54 -18.33 -2.48
CA GLY A 176 -8.59 -17.21 -2.61
C GLY A 176 -9.02 -15.95 -1.86
N GLN A 177 -8.09 -15.01 -1.72
CA GLN A 177 -8.39 -13.74 -1.03
C GLN A 177 -9.39 -12.90 -1.85
N TYR A 178 -9.10 -12.63 -3.13
CA TYR A 178 -10.06 -11.97 -4.02
C TYR A 178 -11.30 -12.81 -4.28
N GLU A 179 -11.15 -14.13 -4.49
CA GLU A 179 -12.29 -15.04 -4.67
C GLU A 179 -13.32 -14.94 -3.54
N SER A 180 -12.87 -14.77 -2.29
CA SER A 180 -13.77 -14.59 -1.14
C SER A 180 -14.64 -13.32 -1.19
N HIS A 181 -14.35 -12.39 -2.12
CA HIS A 181 -15.11 -11.17 -2.37
C HIS A 181 -16.06 -11.29 -3.57
N THR A 182 -16.11 -12.45 -4.24
CA THR A 182 -17.05 -12.72 -5.34
C THR A 182 -18.49 -12.53 -4.88
N GLY A 183 -18.88 -13.10 -3.74
CA GLY A 183 -20.21 -12.95 -3.18
C GLY A 183 -20.18 -12.98 -1.65
N PHE A 184 -20.69 -11.93 -1.02
CA PHE A 184 -20.77 -11.81 0.44
C PHE A 184 -21.83 -10.78 0.84
N THR A 185 -22.09 -10.63 2.14
CA THR A 185 -23.08 -9.67 2.65
C THR A 185 -22.60 -9.01 3.91
N LEU A 186 -22.96 -7.73 4.09
CA LEU A 186 -22.85 -6.97 5.33
C LEU A 186 -24.27 -6.75 5.85
N PRO A 187 -24.82 -7.64 6.71
CA PRO A 187 -26.23 -7.60 7.09
C PRO A 187 -26.66 -6.25 7.65
N GLY A 188 -27.73 -5.69 7.09
CA GLY A 188 -28.25 -4.36 7.44
C GLY A 188 -27.49 -3.19 6.81
N LEU A 189 -26.52 -3.43 5.92
CA LEU A 189 -25.87 -2.41 5.12
C LEU A 189 -26.10 -2.67 3.62
N TYR A 190 -25.43 -3.67 3.03
CA TYR A 190 -25.64 -4.09 1.64
C TYR A 190 -25.23 -5.55 1.42
N ARG A 191 -25.55 -6.08 0.24
CA ARG A 191 -25.14 -7.41 -0.22
C ARG A 191 -24.41 -7.30 -1.55
N VAL A 192 -23.26 -7.94 -1.65
CA VAL A 192 -22.46 -8.06 -2.87
C VAL A 192 -22.79 -9.40 -3.52
N VAL A 193 -23.53 -9.36 -4.62
CA VAL A 193 -23.94 -10.57 -5.35
C VAL A 193 -22.80 -11.08 -6.25
N HIS A 194 -22.10 -10.15 -6.90
CA HIS A 194 -20.95 -10.42 -7.76
C HIS A 194 -19.96 -9.25 -7.65
N GLY A 195 -19.02 -9.33 -6.71
CA GLY A 195 -18.10 -8.25 -6.35
C GLY A 195 -16.81 -8.22 -7.16
N ILE A 196 -16.33 -9.38 -7.59
CA ILE A 196 -15.15 -9.56 -8.43
C ILE A 196 -15.22 -10.94 -9.08
N ASP A 197 -14.60 -11.10 -10.25
CA ASP A 197 -14.45 -12.38 -10.93
C ASP A 197 -12.98 -12.80 -10.93
N VAL A 198 -12.68 -14.01 -10.44
CA VAL A 198 -11.33 -14.58 -10.46
C VAL A 198 -10.79 -14.82 -11.87
N PHE A 199 -11.67 -14.87 -12.87
CA PHE A 199 -11.32 -14.99 -14.29
C PHE A 199 -11.20 -13.63 -15.00
N ASP A 200 -11.37 -12.51 -14.29
CA ASP A 200 -11.24 -11.19 -14.90
C ASP A 200 -9.82 -11.01 -15.48
N PRO A 201 -9.69 -10.66 -16.77
CA PRO A 201 -8.39 -10.51 -17.44
C PRO A 201 -7.51 -9.40 -16.82
N LYS A 202 -8.07 -8.56 -15.94
CA LYS A 202 -7.32 -7.53 -15.23
C LYS A 202 -6.33 -8.09 -14.21
N PHE A 203 -6.51 -9.35 -13.75
CA PHE A 203 -5.59 -9.98 -12.80
C PHE A 203 -4.28 -10.42 -13.44
N ASN A 204 -3.16 -10.01 -12.83
CA ASN A 204 -1.82 -10.35 -13.27
C ASN A 204 -0.93 -10.72 -12.07
N ILE A 205 -0.33 -11.90 -12.11
CA ILE A 205 0.59 -12.34 -11.05
C ILE A 205 1.99 -11.81 -11.38
N VAL A 206 2.51 -10.95 -10.51
CA VAL A 206 3.88 -10.44 -10.60
C VAL A 206 4.51 -10.59 -9.22
N SER A 207 5.20 -11.72 -9.01
CA SER A 207 5.78 -12.03 -7.71
C SER A 207 6.92 -11.06 -7.35
N PRO A 208 6.93 -10.51 -6.13
CA PRO A 208 8.01 -9.66 -5.65
C PRO A 208 9.26 -10.49 -5.32
N GLY A 209 10.31 -9.81 -4.87
CA GLY A 209 11.54 -10.44 -4.38
C GLY A 209 12.11 -9.69 -3.18
N ALA A 210 13.25 -10.18 -2.70
CA ALA A 210 14.07 -9.50 -1.70
C ALA A 210 15.25 -8.79 -2.36
N ASP A 211 15.73 -7.70 -1.76
CA ASP A 211 16.94 -7.01 -2.22
C ASP A 211 18.15 -7.94 -2.02
N MET A 212 18.78 -8.36 -3.11
CA MET A 212 19.89 -9.32 -3.10
C MET A 212 21.19 -8.72 -2.54
N THR A 213 21.26 -7.40 -2.36
CA THR A 213 22.39 -6.74 -1.66
C THR A 213 22.26 -6.84 -0.13
N ILE A 214 21.04 -7.08 0.36
CA ILE A 214 20.73 -7.20 1.79
C ILE A 214 20.55 -8.67 2.18
N TYR A 215 19.84 -9.44 1.36
CA TYR A 215 19.57 -10.86 1.58
C TYR A 215 20.33 -11.70 0.57
N PHE A 216 21.37 -12.37 1.04
CA PHE A 216 22.24 -13.23 0.24
C PHE A 216 22.56 -14.53 0.99
N PRO A 217 22.98 -15.59 0.28
CA PRO A 217 23.33 -16.87 0.90
C PRO A 217 24.37 -16.74 2.01
N TYR A 218 24.12 -17.36 3.16
CA TYR A 218 25.00 -17.29 4.32
C TYR A 218 26.43 -17.83 4.08
N LEU A 219 26.61 -18.59 3.00
CA LEU A 219 27.88 -19.19 2.56
C LEU A 219 28.84 -18.17 1.91
N GLU A 220 28.34 -17.02 1.46
CA GLU A 220 29.15 -15.96 0.84
C GLU A 220 29.91 -15.17 1.91
N LYS A 221 31.00 -15.75 2.43
CA LYS A 221 31.76 -15.21 3.57
C LYS A 221 32.25 -13.77 3.35
N ASP A 222 32.65 -13.44 2.12
CA ASP A 222 33.18 -12.11 1.79
C ASP A 222 32.12 -11.00 1.88
N ASN A 223 30.84 -11.35 1.70
CA ASN A 223 29.71 -10.43 1.79
C ASN A 223 29.19 -10.27 3.23
N ARG A 224 29.66 -11.08 4.19
CA ARG A 224 29.16 -11.06 5.57
C ARG A 224 29.55 -9.78 6.30
N LEU A 225 28.56 -9.11 6.90
CA LEU A 225 28.75 -7.90 7.71
C LEU A 225 29.27 -8.22 9.13
N THR A 226 30.49 -8.75 9.22
CA THR A 226 31.09 -9.24 10.49
C THR A 226 31.24 -8.15 11.54
N ALA A 227 31.32 -6.88 11.14
CA ALA A 227 31.33 -5.73 12.05
C ALA A 227 30.09 -5.66 12.96
N LEU A 228 28.96 -6.25 12.55
CA LEU A 228 27.72 -6.28 13.33
C LEU A 228 27.65 -7.45 14.32
N HIS A 229 28.57 -8.42 14.26
CA HIS A 229 28.49 -9.63 15.07
C HIS A 229 28.43 -9.34 16.57
N GLY A 230 29.22 -8.40 17.09
CA GLY A 230 29.17 -8.05 18.52
C GLY A 230 27.81 -7.51 18.97
N SER A 231 27.16 -6.69 18.14
CA SER A 231 25.80 -6.19 18.43
C SER A 231 24.75 -7.30 18.34
N ILE A 232 24.88 -8.21 17.37
CA ILE A 232 23.98 -9.36 17.19
C ILE A 232 24.14 -10.36 18.34
N GLU A 233 25.37 -10.68 18.75
CA GLU A 233 25.64 -11.57 19.89
C GLU A 233 25.04 -11.00 21.18
N LYS A 234 25.20 -9.70 21.42
CA LYS A 234 24.55 -9.03 22.54
C LYS A 234 23.02 -9.15 22.45
N MET A 235 22.43 -8.92 21.28
CA MET A 235 20.99 -9.04 21.10
C MET A 235 20.46 -10.45 21.35
N LEU A 236 21.22 -11.49 20.97
CA LEU A 236 20.80 -12.89 21.08
C LEU A 236 21.10 -13.52 22.43
N TYR A 237 22.21 -13.13 23.08
CA TYR A 237 22.80 -13.87 24.21
C TYR A 237 22.98 -13.03 25.49
N ASP A 238 22.64 -11.73 25.51
CA ASP A 238 22.71 -10.93 26.73
C ASP A 238 21.71 -11.47 27.78
N PRO A 239 22.16 -11.88 28.97
CA PRO A 239 21.28 -12.45 30.00
C PRO A 239 20.32 -11.41 30.59
N LYS A 240 20.57 -10.11 30.37
CA LYS A 240 19.67 -9.04 30.83
C LYS A 240 18.51 -8.87 29.86
N GLN A 241 17.33 -9.27 30.31
CA GLN A 241 16.09 -8.92 29.61
C GLN A 241 15.84 -7.42 29.75
N THR A 242 15.73 -6.74 28.61
CA THR A 242 15.26 -5.35 28.53
C THR A 242 13.92 -5.35 27.81
N SER A 243 12.94 -4.61 28.33
CA SER A 243 11.62 -4.44 27.70
C SER A 243 11.66 -3.50 26.49
N ASP A 244 12.80 -2.87 26.21
CA ASP A 244 12.96 -1.82 25.20
C ASP A 244 12.82 -2.33 23.75
N TRP A 245 12.70 -3.65 23.55
CA TRP A 245 12.57 -4.30 22.25
C TRP A 245 11.28 -5.11 22.07
N MET A 246 10.31 -5.00 22.99
CA MET A 246 8.92 -5.47 22.83
C MET A 246 8.00 -4.31 22.47
#